data_AF-A0A5B7XUN5-F1
#
_entry.id   AF-A0A5B7XUN5-F1
#
_cell.length_a   1.000
_cell.length_b   1.000
_cell.length_c   1.000
_cell.angle_alpha   90.00
_cell.angle_beta   90.00
_cell.angle_gamma   90.00
#
_symmetry.space_group_name_H-M   'P 1'
#
loop_
_entity.id
_entity.type
_entity.pdbx_description
1 polymer ?
#
loop_
_entity_poly.entity_id
_entity_poly.type
_entity_poly.pdbx_seq_one_letter_code
_entity_poly.pdbx_strand_id
1 'polypeptide(L)'
;MKRLNCLYNAKKNKEYPWALKHPKVENALALFKSRKDAMNWFLAYQLDCAVWFQTDKRIVGGLLIGYKNSDDKMEYELNVDKFDGKLDYEETLKELNITKDGFRDEDGAKVAVEEVVDFKQLHDVETYFPLDDDYKYERKASAKDLEIEKLRAQISELSILLSQRTSGTDYSQELIYLTKQLEDSNSDKETLLRQIAELKEKLQHQETVVVEEKVVEVEPTVVVECDDKIKEYVYIRNLSACKQIKILAVYAKKLEKLSSKLASDLQTSVADLQAVDKNLRDALSVAQDLEVEYKDNDEKLRFLAAIMFSLKKSLRTLSEKVVGKAEIEDSAENALYFETCDKENVKVAQYTSFVAYDQMHVGFVPENDYLYAVYIGEPAARKHFVVLDSPFDAEQVVVSNEVREIEVIREVPVEIIKEVIKEVEVPVEVIKEVQVTSDDKQVSAPARFSWLALFLLAVAYGILIALVVLFATGVISA
;
A
#
# COMPACT_ATOMS: atom_id res chain seq x y z
N MET A 1 -1.87 30.24 5.51
CA MET A 1 -2.83 30.41 4.40
C MET A 1 -4.07 31.12 4.90
N LYS A 2 -4.74 31.92 4.07
CA LYS A 2 -5.97 32.65 4.44
C LYS A 2 -7.17 31.69 4.51
N ARG A 3 -7.86 31.60 5.64
CA ARG A 3 -9.02 30.71 5.79
C ARG A 3 -10.34 31.40 5.49
N LEU A 4 -11.20 30.74 4.73
CA LEU A 4 -12.54 31.23 4.42
C LEU A 4 -13.56 30.10 4.44
N ASN A 5 -14.78 30.45 4.82
CA ASN A 5 -15.95 29.63 4.60
C ASN A 5 -16.78 30.31 3.50
N CYS A 6 -17.07 29.57 2.43
CA CYS A 6 -18.11 29.91 1.48
C CYS A 6 -19.43 29.35 2.04
N LEU A 7 -20.13 30.19 2.80
CA LEU A 7 -21.30 29.83 3.59
C LEU A 7 -22.59 30.06 2.82
N TYR A 8 -23.40 29.01 2.66
CA TYR A 8 -24.78 29.13 2.17
C TYR A 8 -25.75 29.36 3.34
N ASN A 9 -26.42 30.51 3.34
CA ASN A 9 -27.41 30.90 4.33
C ASN A 9 -28.57 31.73 3.74
N ALA A 10 -29.42 31.08 2.95
CA ALA A 10 -30.63 31.68 2.39
C ALA A 10 -31.66 32.16 3.43
N LYS A 11 -31.58 31.69 4.69
CA LYS A 11 -32.49 32.14 5.76
C LYS A 11 -32.14 33.55 6.24
N LYS A 12 -30.84 33.87 6.33
CA LYS A 12 -30.35 35.16 6.82
C LYS A 12 -30.48 36.25 5.75
N ASN A 13 -30.20 35.92 4.50
CA ASN A 13 -30.35 36.85 3.37
C ASN A 13 -30.81 36.08 2.13
N LYS A 14 -32.05 36.35 1.68
CA LYS A 14 -32.60 35.71 0.48
C LYS A 14 -32.03 36.29 -0.82
N GLU A 15 -31.65 37.56 -0.79
CA GLU A 15 -31.14 38.27 -1.96
C GLU A 15 -29.67 37.89 -2.25
N TYR A 16 -28.87 37.73 -1.19
CA TYR A 16 -27.48 37.29 -1.27
C TYR A 16 -27.25 36.11 -0.32
N PRO A 17 -27.64 34.88 -0.72
CA PRO A 17 -27.61 33.71 0.15
C PRO A 17 -26.20 33.14 0.37
N TRP A 18 -25.20 33.53 -0.43
CA TRP A 18 -23.81 33.09 -0.29
C TRP A 18 -22.97 34.16 0.39
N ALA A 19 -22.18 33.76 1.38
CA ALA A 19 -21.30 34.67 2.13
C ALA A 19 -19.88 34.11 2.20
N LEU A 20 -18.89 34.93 1.85
CA LEU A 20 -17.49 34.63 2.15
C LEU A 20 -17.19 35.14 3.55
N LYS A 21 -16.75 34.27 4.45
CA LYS A 21 -16.54 34.63 5.85
C LYS A 21 -15.38 33.86 6.48
N HIS A 22 -14.49 34.54 7.19
CA HIS A 22 -13.47 33.89 8.00
C HIS A 22 -14.09 33.26 9.26
N PRO A 23 -13.73 32.03 9.66
CA PRO A 23 -14.37 31.33 10.79
C PRO A 23 -14.36 32.09 12.12
N LYS A 24 -13.30 32.86 12.38
CA LYS A 24 -13.10 33.65 13.61
C LYS A 24 -13.59 35.10 13.53
N VAL A 25 -13.91 35.62 12.33
CA VAL A 25 -14.38 37.01 12.18
C VAL A 25 -15.90 36.99 12.21
N GLU A 26 -16.55 37.90 12.94
CA GLU A 26 -18.01 37.88 13.08
C GLU A 26 -18.73 38.25 11.76
N ASN A 27 -18.20 39.27 11.07
CA ASN A 27 -18.74 39.80 9.83
C ASN A 27 -18.24 39.02 8.61
N ALA A 28 -19.07 38.94 7.57
CA ALA A 28 -18.68 38.36 6.28
C ALA A 28 -17.82 39.36 5.49
N LEU A 29 -16.86 38.86 4.72
CA LEU A 29 -16.05 39.65 3.79
C LEU A 29 -16.92 40.27 2.68
N ALA A 30 -17.75 39.44 2.05
CA ALA A 30 -18.64 39.82 0.97
C ALA A 30 -19.82 38.84 0.85
N LEU A 31 -20.91 39.31 0.25
CA LEU A 31 -22.15 38.56 0.02
C LEU A 31 -22.48 38.48 -1.47
N PHE A 32 -22.92 37.31 -1.93
CA PHE A 32 -23.11 36.98 -3.34
C PHE A 32 -24.44 36.26 -3.59
N LYS A 33 -24.90 36.32 -4.83
CA LYS A 33 -26.11 35.62 -5.30
C LYS A 33 -25.86 34.14 -5.56
N SER A 34 -24.69 33.81 -6.08
CA SER A 34 -24.28 32.43 -6.36
C SER A 34 -22.92 32.09 -5.75
N ARG A 35 -22.66 30.79 -5.60
CA ARG A 35 -21.35 30.27 -5.21
C ARG A 35 -20.29 30.56 -6.27
N LYS A 36 -20.66 30.41 -7.55
CA LYS A 36 -19.83 30.71 -8.72
C LYS A 36 -19.24 32.11 -8.61
N ASP A 37 -20.09 33.10 -8.36
CA ASP A 37 -19.67 34.50 -8.30
C ASP A 37 -18.75 34.75 -7.10
N ALA A 38 -19.13 34.22 -5.93
CA ALA A 38 -18.35 34.36 -4.71
C ALA A 38 -16.91 33.86 -4.89
N MET A 39 -16.78 32.65 -5.45
CA MET A 39 -15.48 32.03 -5.61
C MET A 39 -14.69 32.65 -6.76
N ASN A 40 -15.31 32.92 -7.91
CA ASN A 40 -14.57 33.53 -9.02
C ASN A 40 -14.03 34.92 -8.66
N TRP A 41 -14.80 35.71 -7.92
CA TRP A 41 -14.37 36.99 -7.36
C TRP A 41 -13.20 36.82 -6.39
N PHE A 42 -13.30 35.91 -5.43
CA PHE A 42 -12.25 35.73 -4.43
C PHE A 42 -10.94 35.18 -5.01
N LEU A 43 -11.03 34.18 -5.90
CA LEU A 43 -9.87 33.57 -6.53
C LEU A 43 -9.15 34.53 -7.48
N ALA A 44 -9.78 35.64 -7.90
CA ALA A 44 -9.13 36.68 -8.71
C ALA A 44 -8.01 37.40 -7.95
N TYR A 45 -8.03 37.40 -6.61
CA TYR A 45 -6.99 38.00 -5.78
C TYR A 45 -5.71 37.16 -5.67
N GLN A 46 -5.71 35.92 -6.18
CA GLN A 46 -4.53 35.04 -6.22
C GLN A 46 -3.82 34.89 -4.86
N LEU A 47 -4.60 34.72 -3.80
CA LEU A 47 -4.10 34.54 -2.44
C LEU A 47 -4.03 33.06 -2.06
N ASP A 48 -2.98 32.70 -1.32
CA ASP A 48 -2.89 31.39 -0.66
C ASP A 48 -4.06 31.21 0.29
N CYS A 49 -4.96 30.28 -0.01
CA CYS A 49 -6.24 30.16 0.68
C CYS A 49 -6.69 28.72 0.91
N ALA A 50 -7.51 28.56 1.94
CA ALA A 50 -8.28 27.35 2.20
C ALA A 50 -9.74 27.75 2.38
N VAL A 51 -10.61 27.28 1.47
CA VAL A 51 -12.02 27.66 1.41
C VAL A 51 -12.91 26.43 1.62
N TRP A 52 -13.66 26.42 2.72
CA TRP A 52 -14.65 25.38 3.00
C TRP A 52 -16.02 25.77 2.44
N PHE A 53 -16.64 24.88 1.66
CA PHE A 53 -18.03 25.01 1.26
C PHE A 53 -18.92 24.51 2.39
N GLN A 54 -19.71 25.38 3.01
CA GLN A 54 -20.46 25.03 4.21
C GLN A 54 -21.88 25.60 4.19
N THR A 55 -22.82 24.91 4.81
CA THR A 55 -24.19 25.40 5.03
C THR A 55 -24.37 25.99 6.43
N ASP A 56 -25.48 26.71 6.67
CA ASP A 56 -25.89 27.18 8.00
C ASP A 56 -25.98 26.08 9.07
N LYS A 57 -26.25 24.84 8.65
CA LYS A 57 -26.28 23.62 9.50
C LYS A 57 -24.92 22.97 9.74
N ARG A 58 -23.81 23.59 9.31
CA ARG A 58 -22.45 23.04 9.38
C ARG A 58 -22.23 21.76 8.57
N ILE A 59 -23.08 21.49 7.59
CA ILE A 59 -22.80 20.45 6.58
C ILE A 59 -21.73 21.03 5.66
N VAL A 60 -20.61 20.33 5.53
CA VAL A 60 -19.49 20.70 4.66
C VAL A 60 -19.65 19.95 3.34
N GLY A 61 -19.55 20.65 2.22
CA GLY A 61 -19.64 20.07 0.88
C GLY A 61 -18.30 19.80 0.22
N GLY A 62 -17.25 20.49 0.66
CA GLY A 62 -15.91 20.34 0.10
C GLY A 62 -14.93 21.35 0.66
N LEU A 63 -13.65 21.15 0.33
CA LEU A 63 -12.53 22.04 0.63
C LEU A 63 -11.78 22.36 -0.66
N LEU A 64 -11.65 23.65 -0.97
CA LEU A 64 -10.78 24.15 -2.02
C LEU A 64 -9.51 24.73 -1.37
N ILE A 65 -8.35 24.38 -1.89
CA ILE A 65 -7.06 24.88 -1.44
C ILE A 65 -6.38 25.55 -2.63
N GLY A 66 -6.01 26.81 -2.49
CA GLY A 66 -5.22 27.55 -3.49
C GLY A 66 -3.85 27.89 -2.91
N TYR A 67 -2.79 27.62 -3.67
CA TYR A 67 -1.42 27.96 -3.27
C TYR A 67 -0.56 28.31 -4.48
N LYS A 68 0.50 29.09 -4.24
CA LYS A 68 1.54 29.36 -5.25
C LYS A 68 2.52 28.20 -5.36
N ASN A 69 2.75 27.70 -6.57
CA ASN A 69 3.75 26.68 -6.86
C ASN A 69 5.17 27.29 -6.97
N SER A 70 6.18 26.46 -7.28
CA SER A 70 7.57 26.90 -7.45
C SER A 70 7.78 27.93 -8.56
N ASP A 71 6.86 27.96 -9.53
CA ASP A 71 6.89 28.85 -10.69
C ASP A 71 6.05 30.13 -10.46
N ASP A 72 5.68 30.41 -9.21
CA ASP A 72 4.82 31.53 -8.78
C ASP A 72 3.42 31.53 -9.44
N LYS A 73 2.97 30.38 -9.94
CA LYS A 73 1.62 30.18 -10.48
C LYS A 73 0.68 29.63 -9.41
N MET A 74 -0.58 30.08 -9.45
CA MET A 74 -1.62 29.56 -8.55
C MET A 74 -2.10 28.18 -9.01
N GLU A 75 -1.96 27.20 -8.13
CA GLU A 75 -2.51 25.85 -8.25
C GLU A 75 -3.65 25.67 -7.25
N TYR A 76 -4.67 24.92 -7.64
CA TYR A 76 -5.89 24.68 -6.88
C TYR A 76 -6.17 23.20 -6.74
N GLU A 77 -6.38 22.76 -5.50
CA GLU A 77 -6.78 21.41 -5.14
C GLU A 77 -8.21 21.43 -4.56
N LEU A 78 -9.11 20.64 -5.14
CA LEU A 78 -10.48 20.47 -4.66
C LEU A 78 -10.64 19.09 -4.02
N ASN A 79 -11.17 19.04 -2.80
CA ASN A 79 -11.51 17.80 -2.11
C ASN A 79 -13.00 17.77 -1.74
N VAL A 80 -13.75 16.84 -2.32
CA VAL A 80 -15.21 16.69 -2.07
C VAL A 80 -15.58 15.33 -1.47
N ASP A 81 -14.79 14.28 -1.71
CA ASP A 81 -15.13 12.89 -1.36
C ASP A 81 -15.29 12.64 0.15
N LYS A 82 -14.62 13.44 0.97
CA LYS A 82 -14.59 13.26 2.44
C LYS A 82 -15.68 14.03 3.16
N PHE A 83 -16.59 14.67 2.43
CA PHE A 83 -17.52 15.66 2.98
C PHE A 83 -18.98 15.29 2.71
N ASP A 84 -19.82 15.52 3.72
CA ASP A 84 -21.22 15.07 3.74
C ASP A 84 -22.14 15.78 2.72
N GLY A 85 -21.69 16.91 2.16
CA GLY A 85 -22.48 17.74 1.26
C GLY A 85 -22.52 17.26 -0.20
N LYS A 86 -21.83 16.15 -0.54
CA LYS A 86 -21.91 15.47 -1.85
C LYS A 86 -21.78 16.41 -3.05
N LEU A 87 -20.82 17.34 -3.01
CA LEU A 87 -20.53 18.17 -4.17
C LEU A 87 -19.94 17.32 -5.28
N ASP A 88 -20.39 17.54 -6.51
CA ASP A 88 -19.79 16.94 -7.68
C ASP A 88 -18.45 17.60 -7.98
N TYR A 89 -17.41 16.79 -8.15
CA TYR A 89 -16.04 17.25 -8.38
C TYR A 89 -15.91 17.99 -9.72
N GLU A 90 -16.41 17.40 -10.81
CA GLU A 90 -16.23 17.94 -12.16
C GLU A 90 -17.07 19.20 -12.39
N GLU A 91 -18.31 19.21 -11.91
CA GLU A 91 -19.17 20.39 -11.98
C GLU A 91 -18.59 21.55 -11.16
N THR A 92 -18.05 21.26 -9.98
CA THR A 92 -17.45 22.29 -9.12
C THR A 92 -16.17 22.85 -9.74
N LEU A 93 -15.30 22.02 -10.34
CA LEU A 93 -14.13 22.53 -11.06
C LEU A 93 -14.52 23.45 -12.22
N LYS A 94 -15.53 23.05 -13.01
CA LYS A 94 -16.04 23.85 -14.13
C LYS A 94 -16.65 25.17 -13.66
N GLU A 95 -17.40 25.17 -12.55
CA GLU A 95 -17.96 26.39 -11.94
C GLU A 95 -16.87 27.39 -11.57
N LEU A 96 -15.72 26.90 -11.09
CA LEU A 96 -14.61 27.71 -10.61
C LEU A 96 -13.61 28.11 -11.71
N ASN A 97 -13.85 27.68 -12.95
CA ASN A 97 -12.91 27.78 -14.07
C ASN A 97 -11.54 27.15 -13.75
N ILE A 98 -11.54 26.00 -13.07
CA ILE A 98 -10.32 25.24 -12.76
C ILE A 98 -10.28 24.02 -13.68
N THR A 99 -9.17 23.85 -14.40
CA THR A 99 -8.92 22.70 -15.25
C THR A 99 -8.64 21.46 -14.39
N LYS A 100 -8.77 20.27 -14.98
CA LYS A 100 -8.43 19.01 -14.28
C LYS A 100 -6.97 18.97 -13.80
N ASP A 101 -6.12 19.82 -14.38
CA ASP A 101 -4.74 19.95 -13.99
C ASP A 101 -4.48 20.78 -12.73
N GLY A 102 -5.52 21.37 -12.14
CA GLY A 102 -5.41 22.21 -10.94
C GLY A 102 -5.10 23.67 -11.25
N PHE A 103 -4.97 24.05 -12.53
CA PHE A 103 -4.76 25.44 -12.93
C PHE A 103 -6.07 26.11 -13.31
N ARG A 104 -6.13 27.43 -13.18
CA ARG A 104 -7.31 28.19 -13.60
C ARG A 104 -7.26 28.46 -15.11
N ASP A 105 -8.37 28.27 -15.79
CA ASP A 105 -8.58 28.78 -17.15
C ASP A 105 -8.66 30.32 -17.07
N GLU A 106 -7.59 31.00 -17.46
CA GLU A 106 -7.48 32.45 -17.29
C GLU A 106 -8.53 33.23 -18.09
N ASP A 107 -8.87 32.76 -19.29
CA ASP A 107 -9.83 33.46 -20.15
C ASP A 107 -11.24 33.27 -19.61
N GLY A 108 -11.61 32.02 -19.27
CA GLY A 108 -12.89 31.73 -18.61
C GLY A 108 -13.03 32.43 -17.26
N ALA A 109 -11.95 32.49 -16.47
CA ALA A 109 -11.94 33.17 -15.18
C ALA A 109 -12.10 34.69 -15.30
N LYS A 110 -11.45 35.34 -16.27
CA LYS A 110 -11.59 36.79 -16.50
C LYS A 110 -13.03 37.14 -16.84
N VAL A 111 -13.63 36.42 -17.80
CA VAL A 111 -15.04 36.59 -18.16
C VAL A 111 -15.94 36.37 -16.95
N ALA A 112 -15.72 35.29 -16.18
CA ALA A 112 -16.52 35.01 -15.01
C ALA A 112 -16.41 36.07 -13.91
N VAL A 113 -15.26 36.74 -13.78
CA VAL A 113 -15.08 37.87 -12.83
C VAL A 113 -15.78 39.13 -13.33
N GLU A 114 -15.73 39.43 -14.63
CA GLU A 114 -16.46 40.55 -15.25
C GLU A 114 -17.98 40.38 -15.13
N GLU A 115 -18.48 39.14 -15.14
CA GLU A 115 -19.88 38.79 -14.88
C GLU A 115 -20.33 39.04 -13.44
N VAL A 116 -19.40 39.16 -12.47
CA VAL A 116 -19.71 39.44 -11.06
C VAL A 116 -20.03 40.93 -10.87
N VAL A 117 -21.21 41.34 -11.32
CA VAL A 117 -21.67 42.73 -11.24
C VAL A 117 -22.50 42.99 -9.97
N ASP A 118 -23.21 41.98 -9.47
CA ASP A 118 -24.20 42.13 -8.40
C ASP A 118 -23.83 41.34 -7.14
N PHE A 119 -23.02 41.98 -6.29
CA PHE A 119 -22.60 41.47 -5.00
C PHE A 119 -22.38 42.63 -4.01
N LYS A 120 -22.33 42.31 -2.72
CA LYS A 120 -22.09 43.30 -1.66
C LYS A 120 -20.78 43.02 -0.95
N GLN A 121 -19.76 43.82 -1.25
CA GLN A 121 -18.52 43.85 -0.46
C GLN A 121 -18.77 44.57 0.87
N LEU A 122 -18.39 43.93 1.98
CA LEU A 122 -18.55 44.48 3.33
C LEU A 122 -17.22 44.91 3.93
N HIS A 123 -16.14 44.18 3.60
CA HIS A 123 -14.79 44.46 4.05
C HIS A 123 -13.79 44.36 2.90
N ASP A 124 -12.65 45.01 3.07
CA ASP A 124 -11.53 44.92 2.13
C ASP A 124 -10.76 43.62 2.33
N VAL A 125 -10.40 42.95 1.24
CA VAL A 125 -9.74 41.64 1.25
C VAL A 125 -8.36 41.72 1.92
N GLU A 126 -7.65 42.83 1.75
CA GLU A 126 -6.29 42.99 2.31
C GLU A 126 -6.30 43.10 3.84
N THR A 127 -7.32 43.73 4.42
CA THR A 127 -7.38 44.05 5.86
C THR A 127 -8.31 43.12 6.65
N TYR A 128 -9.12 42.30 5.98
CA TYR A 128 -10.12 41.44 6.61
C TYR A 128 -9.53 40.29 7.43
N PHE A 129 -8.37 39.76 7.03
CA PHE A 129 -7.80 38.57 7.64
C PHE A 129 -6.99 38.91 8.91
N PRO A 130 -7.21 38.20 10.04
CA PRO A 130 -6.39 38.39 11.24
C PRO A 130 -4.91 38.14 10.95
N LEU A 131 -4.02 38.93 11.58
CA LEU A 131 -2.57 38.78 11.45
C LEU A 131 -2.07 37.45 12.03
N ASP A 132 -2.74 36.94 13.08
CA ASP A 132 -2.38 35.68 13.76
C ASP A 132 -3.02 34.43 13.12
N ASP A 133 -3.44 34.49 11.84
CA ASP A 133 -4.07 33.36 11.15
C ASP A 133 -3.03 32.38 10.54
N ASP A 134 -2.39 31.60 11.42
CA ASP A 134 -1.41 30.57 11.06
C ASP A 134 -2.05 29.23 10.67
N TYR A 135 -2.93 29.22 9.67
CA TYR A 135 -3.40 27.96 9.11
C TYR A 135 -2.30 27.33 8.24
N LYS A 136 -1.76 26.21 8.72
CA LYS A 136 -0.87 25.31 7.99
C LYS A 136 -1.67 24.08 7.56
N TYR A 137 -1.85 23.92 6.24
CA TYR A 137 -2.42 22.70 5.69
C TYR A 137 -1.32 21.64 5.59
N GLU A 138 -1.52 20.49 6.24
CA GLU A 138 -0.66 19.33 6.06
C GLU A 138 -1.02 18.67 4.73
N ARG A 139 -0.16 18.87 3.72
CA ARG A 139 -0.33 18.31 2.37
C ARG A 139 -0.44 16.79 2.46
N LYS A 140 -1.57 16.20 2.05
CA LYS A 140 -1.59 14.80 1.62
C LYS A 140 -1.13 14.80 0.16
N ALA A 141 -0.17 13.93 -0.19
CA ALA A 141 0.40 13.84 -1.54
C ALA A 141 -0.72 13.82 -2.61
N SER A 142 -0.63 14.70 -3.62
CA SER A 142 -1.66 14.79 -4.65
C SER A 142 -1.68 13.53 -5.52
N ALA A 143 -2.77 13.29 -6.26
CA ALA A 143 -2.84 12.19 -7.22
C ALA A 143 -1.74 12.29 -8.30
N LYS A 144 -1.31 13.51 -8.65
CA LYS A 144 -0.18 13.78 -9.54
C LYS A 144 1.15 13.43 -8.88
N ASP A 145 1.32 13.73 -7.59
CA ASP A 145 2.51 13.34 -6.83
C ASP A 145 2.61 11.81 -6.67
N LEU A 146 1.48 11.14 -6.44
CA LEU A 146 1.40 9.66 -6.42
C LEU A 146 1.71 9.04 -7.78
N GLU A 147 1.32 9.67 -8.88
CA GLU A 147 1.66 9.23 -10.23
C GLU A 147 3.14 9.47 -10.55
N ILE A 148 3.69 10.62 -10.15
CA ILE A 148 5.14 10.90 -10.24
C ILE A 148 5.92 9.91 -9.38
N GLU A 149 5.43 9.55 -8.20
CA GLU A 149 6.05 8.56 -7.32
C GLU A 149 5.99 7.15 -7.92
N LYS A 150 4.88 6.77 -8.56
CA LYS A 150 4.77 5.52 -9.33
C LYS A 150 5.75 5.50 -10.51
N LEU A 151 5.85 6.59 -11.27
CA LEU A 151 6.78 6.69 -12.40
C LEU A 151 8.24 6.68 -11.93
N ARG A 152 8.56 7.36 -10.82
CA ARG A 152 9.88 7.28 -10.17
C ARG A 152 10.20 5.87 -9.71
N ALA A 153 9.22 5.17 -9.15
CA ALA A 153 9.39 3.77 -8.76
C ALA A 153 9.66 2.87 -9.99
N GLN A 154 8.96 3.08 -11.11
CA GLN A 154 9.19 2.34 -12.35
C GLN A 154 10.54 2.66 -13.01
N ILE A 155 10.98 3.92 -13.01
CA ILE A 155 12.31 4.31 -13.49
C ILE A 155 13.40 3.72 -12.58
N SER A 156 13.19 3.72 -11.26
CA SER A 156 14.11 3.10 -10.32
C SER A 156 14.17 1.58 -10.48
N GLU A 157 13.03 0.93 -10.76
CA GLU A 157 12.99 -0.50 -11.06
C GLU A 157 13.78 -0.80 -12.35
N LEU A 158 13.56 -0.01 -13.40
CA LEU A 158 14.29 -0.13 -14.66
C LEU A 158 15.79 0.12 -14.51
N SER A 159 16.20 1.11 -13.72
CA SER A 159 17.62 1.39 -13.48
C SER A 159 18.30 0.24 -12.74
N ILE A 160 17.60 -0.39 -11.80
CA ILE A 160 18.06 -1.60 -11.11
C ILE A 160 18.18 -2.76 -12.10
N LEU A 161 17.14 -3.04 -12.89
CA LEU A 161 17.15 -4.13 -13.89
C LEU A 161 18.28 -3.96 -14.93
N LEU A 162 18.52 -2.73 -15.38
CA LEU A 162 19.59 -2.41 -16.34
C LEU A 162 20.98 -2.51 -15.71
N SER A 163 21.15 -2.03 -14.47
CA SER A 163 22.41 -2.18 -13.73
C SER A 163 22.79 -3.64 -13.45
N GLN A 164 21.79 -4.54 -13.45
CA GLN A 164 21.95 -5.98 -13.22
C GLN A 164 22.18 -6.80 -14.50
N ARG A 165 21.67 -6.35 -15.67
CA ARG A 165 21.68 -7.14 -16.92
C ARG A 165 22.82 -6.81 -17.89
N THR A 166 23.33 -5.58 -17.93
CA THR A 166 24.23 -5.15 -19.03
C THR A 166 25.62 -4.78 -18.55
N SER A 167 26.58 -5.70 -18.73
CA SER A 167 28.03 -5.44 -18.62
C SER A 167 28.63 -4.83 -19.90
N GLY A 168 27.82 -4.30 -20.83
CA GLY A 168 28.32 -3.83 -22.14
C GLY A 168 27.48 -2.85 -22.96
N THR A 169 26.27 -2.45 -22.56
CA THR A 169 25.47 -1.43 -23.27
C THR A 169 25.00 -0.34 -22.32
N ASP A 170 25.44 0.89 -22.58
CA ASP A 170 25.30 2.03 -21.68
C ASP A 170 23.94 2.72 -21.86
N TYR A 171 22.88 2.11 -21.32
CA TYR A 171 21.54 2.71 -21.24
C TYR A 171 21.45 3.86 -20.21
N SER A 172 22.55 4.21 -19.55
CA SER A 172 22.58 5.28 -18.54
C SER A 172 22.16 6.64 -19.11
N GLN A 173 22.51 6.93 -20.36
CA GLN A 173 22.13 8.19 -21.01
C GLN A 173 20.63 8.29 -21.27
N GLU A 174 19.98 7.18 -21.65
CA GLU A 174 18.53 7.11 -21.87
C GLU A 174 17.76 7.20 -20.54
N LEU A 175 18.27 6.58 -19.47
CA LEU A 175 17.72 6.73 -18.12
C LEU A 175 17.85 8.15 -17.57
N ILE A 176 19.01 8.79 -17.77
CA ILE A 176 19.22 10.19 -17.38
C ILE A 176 18.29 11.11 -18.17
N TYR A 177 18.08 10.83 -19.46
CA TYR A 177 17.15 11.56 -20.31
C TYR A 177 15.69 11.41 -19.84
N LEU A 178 15.24 10.19 -19.56
CA LEU A 178 13.90 9.91 -19.03
C LEU A 178 13.68 10.54 -17.66
N THR A 179 14.68 10.49 -16.77
CA THR A 179 14.62 11.12 -15.44
C THR A 179 14.51 12.64 -15.58
N LYS A 180 15.28 13.24 -16.48
CA LYS A 180 15.25 14.67 -16.76
C LYS A 180 13.93 15.13 -17.40
N GLN A 181 13.35 14.32 -18.28
CA GLN A 181 12.01 14.60 -18.82
C GLN A 181 10.93 14.46 -17.75
N LEU A 182 11.07 13.53 -16.80
CA LEU A 182 10.13 13.39 -15.69
C LEU A 182 10.18 14.58 -14.71
N GLU A 183 11.33 15.26 -14.63
CA GLU A 183 11.51 16.49 -13.86
C GLU A 183 11.01 17.74 -14.61
N ASP A 184 10.76 17.65 -15.92
CA ASP A 184 10.21 18.76 -16.72
C ASP A 184 8.68 18.73 -16.64
N SER A 185 8.09 19.77 -16.02
CA SER A 185 6.66 19.93 -15.75
C SER A 185 5.78 19.93 -17.01
N ASN A 186 6.38 20.13 -18.19
CA ASN A 186 5.69 20.21 -19.48
C ASN A 186 5.81 18.93 -20.33
N SER A 187 6.45 17.88 -19.83
CA SER A 187 6.62 16.63 -20.60
C SER A 187 5.32 15.83 -20.67
N ASP A 188 5.04 15.28 -21.86
CA ASP A 188 3.86 14.45 -22.10
C ASP A 188 4.05 13.06 -21.46
N LYS A 189 3.36 12.84 -20.34
CA LYS A 189 3.47 11.62 -19.53
C LYS A 189 3.12 10.35 -20.32
N GLU A 190 2.26 10.44 -21.32
CA GLU A 190 1.87 9.29 -22.15
C GLU A 190 3.01 8.85 -23.07
N THR A 191 3.80 9.82 -23.55
CA THR A 191 5.01 9.54 -24.33
C THR A 191 6.12 8.90 -23.49
N LEU A 192 6.27 9.32 -22.22
CA LEU A 192 7.19 8.71 -21.26
C LEU A 192 6.83 7.25 -20.96
N LEU A 193 5.55 6.96 -20.71
CA LEU A 193 5.08 5.59 -20.47
C LEU A 193 5.35 4.67 -21.66
N ARG A 194 5.17 5.18 -22.88
CA ARG A 194 5.44 4.43 -24.11
C ARG A 194 6.93 4.15 -24.29
N GLN A 195 7.81 5.11 -24.01
CA GLN A 195 9.27 4.91 -24.07
C GLN A 195 9.76 3.92 -23.01
N ILE A 196 9.20 3.98 -21.80
CA ILE A 196 9.45 3.01 -20.72
C ILE A 196 9.04 1.60 -21.15
N ALA A 197 7.87 1.45 -21.77
CA ALA A 197 7.38 0.15 -22.26
C ALA A 197 8.23 -0.40 -23.41
N GLU A 198 8.64 0.44 -24.37
CA GLU A 198 9.49 0.04 -25.50
C GLU A 198 10.88 -0.42 -25.05
N LEU A 199 11.45 0.23 -24.03
CA LEU A 199 12.71 -0.21 -23.41
C LEU A 199 12.55 -1.56 -22.69
N LYS A 200 11.43 -1.79 -21.99
CA LYS A 200 11.12 -3.09 -21.39
C LYS A 200 10.99 -4.20 -22.45
N GLU A 201 10.35 -3.91 -23.58
CA GLU A 201 10.16 -4.87 -24.67
C GLU A 201 11.47 -5.21 -25.40
N LYS A 202 12.34 -4.22 -25.62
CA LYS A 202 13.68 -4.42 -26.19
C LYS A 202 14.56 -5.31 -25.31
N LEU A 203 14.41 -5.20 -23.99
CA LEU A 203 15.11 -6.07 -23.03
C LEU A 203 14.60 -7.52 -23.05
N GLN A 204 13.31 -7.74 -23.32
CA GLN A 204 12.74 -9.10 -23.44
C GLN A 204 13.17 -9.81 -24.73
N HIS A 205 13.29 -9.09 -25.84
CA HIS A 205 13.67 -9.69 -27.12
C HIS A 205 15.14 -10.14 -27.21
N GLN A 206 16.01 -9.70 -26.30
CA GLN A 206 17.40 -10.18 -26.23
C GLN A 206 17.56 -11.56 -25.57
N GLU A 207 16.51 -12.13 -24.95
CA GLU A 207 16.58 -13.38 -24.15
C GLU A 207 16.35 -14.69 -24.94
N THR A 208 16.00 -14.68 -26.23
CA THR A 208 15.56 -15.90 -26.95
C THR A 208 16.66 -16.69 -27.68
N VAL A 209 17.95 -16.47 -27.41
CA VAL A 209 19.04 -17.17 -28.11
C VAL A 209 19.92 -18.01 -27.17
N VAL A 210 19.61 -19.32 -27.11
CA VAL A 210 20.47 -20.49 -26.79
C VAL A 210 20.87 -20.60 -25.29
N VAL A 211 20.62 -21.70 -24.57
CA VAL A 211 21.32 -23.01 -24.59
C VAL A 211 20.42 -24.09 -23.93
N GLU A 212 20.17 -25.22 -24.61
CA GLU A 212 19.77 -26.48 -23.97
C GLU A 212 20.99 -27.08 -23.26
N GLU A 213 20.97 -27.24 -21.94
CA GLU A 213 21.95 -28.06 -21.23
C GLU A 213 21.29 -29.07 -20.30
N LYS A 214 21.76 -30.31 -20.45
CA LYS A 214 21.21 -31.56 -19.96
C LYS A 214 21.62 -31.77 -18.50
N VAL A 215 20.68 -31.69 -17.57
CA VAL A 215 20.93 -31.92 -16.14
C VAL A 215 21.02 -33.42 -15.85
N VAL A 216 22.14 -33.83 -15.25
CA VAL A 216 22.35 -35.14 -14.64
C VAL A 216 22.18 -34.99 -13.13
N GLU A 217 21.26 -35.77 -12.58
CA GLU A 217 20.86 -35.79 -11.17
C GLU A 217 21.81 -36.71 -10.36
N VAL A 218 22.45 -36.17 -9.32
CA VAL A 218 23.14 -36.98 -8.28
C VAL A 218 22.90 -36.34 -6.92
N GLU A 219 22.06 -36.97 -6.09
CA GLU A 219 21.93 -36.65 -4.67
C GLU A 219 23.13 -37.18 -3.87
N PRO A 220 23.54 -36.47 -2.81
CA PRO A 220 23.93 -37.17 -1.60
C PRO A 220 23.30 -36.55 -0.33
N THR A 221 22.44 -37.34 0.30
CA THR A 221 22.01 -37.20 1.70
C THR A 221 23.16 -37.45 2.67
N VAL A 222 23.40 -36.51 3.59
CA VAL A 222 24.13 -36.75 4.84
C VAL A 222 23.25 -36.26 5.99
N VAL A 223 22.80 -37.18 6.83
CA VAL A 223 22.09 -36.88 8.09
C VAL A 223 23.13 -36.88 9.21
N VAL A 224 23.33 -35.73 9.84
CA VAL A 224 24.11 -35.61 11.08
C VAL A 224 23.12 -35.28 12.20
N GLU A 225 23.05 -36.17 13.20
CA GLU A 225 22.38 -35.88 14.47
C GLU A 225 23.36 -35.09 15.37
N CYS A 226 22.93 -33.92 15.85
CA CYS A 226 23.72 -33.09 16.77
C CYS A 226 22.90 -32.80 18.03
N ASP A 227 23.56 -32.89 19.19
CA ASP A 227 23.02 -32.61 20.52
C ASP A 227 22.60 -31.14 20.66
N ASP A 228 21.28 -30.88 20.70
CA ASP A 228 20.72 -29.54 20.63
C ASP A 228 20.79 -28.80 21.97
N LYS A 229 21.71 -27.86 22.19
CA LYS A 229 21.58 -26.79 23.20
C LYS A 229 22.28 -25.55 22.69
N ILE A 230 21.71 -24.36 22.88
CA ILE A 230 22.43 -23.11 22.58
C ILE A 230 23.63 -23.01 23.52
N LYS A 231 24.83 -22.89 22.96
CA LYS A 231 26.12 -22.90 23.68
C LYS A 231 26.66 -21.50 23.93
N GLU A 232 26.46 -20.56 23.01
CA GLU A 232 27.07 -19.23 23.08
C GLU A 232 26.30 -18.16 22.28
N TYR A 233 26.50 -16.91 22.67
CA TYR A 233 26.16 -15.75 21.85
C TYR A 233 27.22 -15.54 20.78
N VAL A 234 26.82 -15.27 19.54
CA VAL A 234 27.76 -14.95 18.47
C VAL A 234 27.28 -13.74 17.69
N TYR A 235 28.16 -12.75 17.52
CA TYR A 235 27.89 -11.66 16.60
C TYR A 235 28.00 -12.15 15.15
N ILE A 236 26.96 -11.95 14.35
CA ILE A 236 26.88 -12.48 12.97
C ILE A 236 28.11 -12.14 12.11
N ARG A 237 28.68 -10.94 12.26
CA ARG A 237 29.84 -10.51 11.45
C ARG A 237 31.13 -11.24 11.80
N ASN A 238 31.20 -11.91 12.94
CA ASN A 238 32.34 -12.74 13.31
C ASN A 238 32.30 -14.13 12.65
N LEU A 239 31.21 -14.46 11.96
CA LEU A 239 31.04 -15.72 11.24
C LEU A 239 31.52 -15.61 9.79
N SER A 240 31.82 -16.75 9.16
CA SER A 240 32.15 -16.78 7.74
C SER A 240 30.96 -16.32 6.88
N ALA A 241 31.23 -15.64 5.77
CA ALA A 241 30.20 -15.09 4.89
C ALA A 241 29.17 -16.15 4.43
N CYS A 242 29.59 -17.39 4.16
CA CYS A 242 28.65 -18.50 3.89
C CYS A 242 27.71 -18.81 5.06
N LYS A 243 28.17 -18.75 6.32
CA LYS A 243 27.31 -18.93 7.50
C LYS A 243 26.36 -17.74 7.66
N GLN A 244 26.85 -16.52 7.43
CA GLN A 244 26.02 -15.30 7.51
C GLN A 244 24.82 -15.38 6.55
N ILE A 245 25.04 -15.78 5.29
CA ILE A 245 23.97 -15.99 4.31
C ILE A 245 22.91 -16.98 4.81
N LYS A 246 23.33 -18.14 5.34
CA LYS A 246 22.41 -19.15 5.87
C LYS A 246 21.60 -18.63 7.06
N ILE A 247 22.24 -17.88 7.95
CA ILE A 247 21.59 -17.27 9.11
C ILE A 247 20.56 -16.22 8.68
N LEU A 248 20.90 -15.39 7.68
CA LEU A 248 19.97 -14.41 7.12
C LEU A 248 18.77 -15.07 6.44
N ALA A 249 18.95 -16.21 5.75
CA ALA A 249 17.83 -16.98 5.20
C ALA A 249 16.88 -17.49 6.29
N VAL A 250 17.42 -18.03 7.38
CA VAL A 250 16.62 -18.45 8.55
C VAL A 250 15.94 -17.25 9.21
N TYR A 251 16.63 -16.11 9.30
CA TYR A 251 16.07 -14.86 9.81
C TYR A 251 14.89 -14.37 8.98
N ALA A 252 15.02 -14.36 7.65
CA ALA A 252 13.97 -13.94 6.74
C ALA A 252 12.71 -14.76 6.96
N LYS A 253 12.85 -16.08 7.06
CA LYS A 253 11.70 -16.97 7.34
C LYS A 253 11.13 -16.78 8.74
N LYS A 254 11.95 -16.44 9.72
CA LYS A 254 11.51 -16.08 11.08
C LYS A 254 10.63 -14.81 11.04
N LEU A 255 11.02 -13.80 10.27
CA LEU A 255 10.24 -12.57 10.12
C LEU A 255 8.94 -12.77 9.35
N GLU A 256 8.91 -13.63 8.32
CA GLU A 256 7.65 -13.97 7.63
C GLU A 256 6.64 -14.64 8.58
N LYS A 257 7.12 -15.52 9.47
CA LYS A 257 6.28 -16.15 10.49
C LYS A 257 5.78 -15.16 11.54
N LEU A 258 6.61 -14.19 11.90
CA LEU A 258 6.22 -13.11 12.80
C LEU A 258 5.14 -12.24 12.16
N SER A 259 5.40 -11.74 10.96
CA SER A 259 4.51 -10.80 10.26
C SER A 259 3.15 -11.41 9.91
N SER A 260 3.09 -12.72 9.63
CA SER A 260 1.83 -13.44 9.41
C SER A 260 0.99 -13.62 10.68
N LYS A 261 1.62 -13.77 11.86
CA LYS A 261 0.93 -13.93 13.15
C LYS A 261 0.46 -12.62 13.80
N LEU A 262 1.07 -11.49 13.45
CA LEU A 262 0.66 -10.20 14.00
C LEU A 262 -0.73 -9.80 13.48
N ALA A 263 -1.59 -9.31 14.38
CA ALA A 263 -2.86 -8.68 14.04
C ALA A 263 -2.64 -7.35 13.28
N SER A 264 -3.65 -6.90 12.55
CA SER A 264 -3.63 -5.56 11.93
C SER A 264 -3.89 -4.46 12.98
N ASP A 265 -3.39 -3.26 12.70
CA ASP A 265 -3.64 -2.04 13.49
C ASP A 265 -3.16 -2.09 14.96
N LEU A 266 -2.10 -2.85 15.23
CA LEU A 266 -1.47 -2.90 16.56
C LEU A 266 -0.79 -1.56 16.88
N GLN A 267 -0.97 -1.09 18.10
CA GLN A 267 -0.40 0.18 18.58
C GLN A 267 0.62 -0.10 19.68
N THR A 268 1.77 0.56 19.60
CA THR A 268 2.85 0.45 20.60
C THR A 268 3.50 1.82 20.84
N SER A 269 4.40 1.90 21.82
CA SER A 269 5.20 3.09 22.07
C SER A 269 6.13 3.38 20.87
N VAL A 270 6.46 4.65 20.66
CA VAL A 270 7.43 5.04 19.60
C VAL A 270 8.80 4.41 19.85
N ALA A 271 9.22 4.31 21.11
CA ALA A 271 10.51 3.73 21.49
C ALA A 271 10.59 2.22 21.19
N ASP A 272 9.51 1.48 21.46
CA ASP A 272 9.44 0.04 21.17
C ASP A 272 9.48 -0.24 19.67
N LEU A 273 8.72 0.54 18.88
CA LEU A 273 8.76 0.46 17.42
C LEU A 273 10.17 0.79 16.89
N GLN A 274 10.81 1.83 17.41
CA GLN A 274 12.19 2.19 17.04
C GLN A 274 13.20 1.08 17.36
N ALA A 275 13.01 0.34 18.47
CA ALA A 275 13.85 -0.80 18.80
C ALA A 275 13.69 -1.95 17.79
N VAL A 276 12.45 -2.24 17.37
CA VAL A 276 12.17 -3.21 16.30
C VAL A 276 12.82 -2.78 14.99
N ASP A 277 12.63 -1.52 14.58
CA ASP A 277 13.19 -0.95 13.35
C ASP A 277 14.72 -0.94 13.36
N LYS A 278 15.34 -0.71 14.52
CA LYS A 278 16.78 -0.78 14.68
C LYS A 278 17.28 -2.21 14.42
N ASN A 279 16.70 -3.22 15.07
CA ASN A 279 17.09 -4.62 14.86
C ASN A 279 16.97 -5.06 13.40
N LEU A 280 15.90 -4.62 12.70
CA LEU A 280 15.67 -4.94 11.30
C LEU A 280 16.70 -4.26 10.39
N ARG A 281 17.06 -3.00 10.66
CA ARG A 281 18.12 -2.29 9.94
C ARG A 281 19.50 -2.91 10.16
N ASP A 282 19.81 -3.32 11.39
CA ASP A 282 21.08 -3.98 11.71
C ASP A 282 21.23 -5.28 10.91
N ALA A 283 20.17 -6.09 10.81
CA ALA A 283 20.17 -7.30 9.98
C ALA A 283 20.29 -7.00 8.47
N LEU A 284 19.59 -5.97 7.97
CA LEU A 284 19.68 -5.55 6.57
C LEU A 284 21.08 -5.05 6.20
N SER A 285 21.78 -4.38 7.12
CA SER A 285 23.15 -3.92 6.89
C SER A 285 24.10 -5.10 6.60
N VAL A 286 23.91 -6.22 7.30
CA VAL A 286 24.73 -7.43 7.08
C VAL A 286 24.45 -8.03 5.71
N ALA A 287 23.20 -8.05 5.27
CA ALA A 287 22.84 -8.51 3.92
C ALA A 287 23.49 -7.63 2.83
N GLN A 288 23.44 -6.30 2.99
CA GLN A 288 24.04 -5.35 2.04
C GLN A 288 25.56 -5.51 1.93
N ASP A 289 26.25 -5.74 3.05
CA ASP A 289 27.70 -5.95 3.02
C ASP A 289 28.07 -7.26 2.31
N LEU A 290 27.26 -8.31 2.46
CA LEU A 290 27.45 -9.57 1.74
C LEU A 290 27.19 -9.44 0.23
N GLU A 291 26.27 -8.58 -0.20
CA GLU A 291 26.07 -8.28 -1.63
C GLU A 291 27.33 -7.66 -2.25
N VAL A 292 28.00 -6.77 -1.52
CA VAL A 292 29.27 -6.18 -1.96
C VAL A 292 30.38 -7.23 -2.00
N GLU A 293 30.47 -8.09 -0.99
CA GLU A 293 31.47 -9.17 -0.91
C GLU A 293 31.32 -10.20 -2.04
N TYR A 294 30.08 -10.53 -2.43
CA TYR A 294 29.79 -11.55 -3.45
C TYR A 294 29.44 -10.98 -4.82
N LYS A 295 29.83 -9.74 -5.13
CA LYS A 295 29.52 -9.06 -6.39
C LYS A 295 29.84 -9.86 -7.66
N ASP A 296 30.83 -10.76 -7.59
CA ASP A 296 31.28 -11.59 -8.72
C ASP A 296 30.73 -13.04 -8.68
N ASN A 297 29.79 -13.36 -7.77
CA ASN A 297 29.21 -14.70 -7.62
C ASN A 297 27.68 -14.68 -7.83
N ASP A 298 27.26 -14.91 -9.07
CA ASP A 298 25.86 -14.86 -9.49
C ASP A 298 24.92 -15.75 -8.68
N GLU A 299 25.33 -16.97 -8.33
CA GLU A 299 24.50 -17.91 -7.56
C GLU A 299 24.22 -17.37 -6.15
N LYS A 300 25.26 -16.89 -5.46
CA LYS A 300 25.13 -16.32 -4.12
C LYS A 300 24.37 -15.00 -4.15
N LEU A 301 24.55 -14.19 -5.17
CA LEU A 301 23.78 -12.95 -5.36
C LEU A 301 22.30 -13.23 -5.58
N ARG A 302 21.94 -14.22 -6.41
CA ARG A 302 20.54 -14.63 -6.58
C ARG A 302 19.92 -15.08 -5.28
N PHE A 303 20.65 -15.87 -4.49
CA PHE A 303 20.16 -16.31 -3.19
C PHE A 303 20.04 -15.16 -2.18
N LEU A 304 21.01 -14.25 -2.12
CA LEU A 304 20.94 -13.02 -1.33
C LEU A 304 19.77 -12.12 -1.74
N ALA A 305 19.50 -12.00 -3.04
CA ALA A 305 18.36 -11.24 -3.56
C ALA A 305 17.03 -11.83 -3.09
N ALA A 306 16.87 -13.16 -3.09
CA ALA A 306 15.69 -13.82 -2.55
C ALA A 306 15.54 -13.59 -1.03
N ILE A 307 16.64 -13.65 -0.27
CA ILE A 307 16.65 -13.32 1.17
C ILE A 307 16.21 -11.87 1.37
N MET A 308 16.81 -10.92 0.66
CA MET A 308 16.46 -9.50 0.76
C MET A 308 15.01 -9.23 0.39
N PHE A 309 14.50 -9.89 -0.65
CA PHE A 309 13.11 -9.77 -1.06
C PHE A 309 12.17 -10.20 0.08
N SER A 310 12.42 -11.37 0.66
CA SER A 310 11.67 -11.89 1.82
C SER A 310 11.75 -10.96 3.05
N LEU A 311 12.95 -10.42 3.35
CA LEU A 311 13.16 -9.47 4.45
C LEU A 311 12.39 -8.16 4.24
N LYS A 312 12.49 -7.56 3.05
CA LYS A 312 11.81 -6.30 2.70
C LYS A 312 10.29 -6.47 2.70
N LYS A 313 9.78 -7.59 2.17
CA LYS A 313 8.37 -7.96 2.20
C LYS A 313 7.88 -8.06 3.66
N SER A 314 8.61 -8.77 4.51
CA SER A 314 8.27 -8.90 5.93
C SER A 314 8.30 -7.58 6.69
N LEU A 315 9.29 -6.72 6.41
CA LEU A 315 9.42 -5.38 7.00
C LEU A 315 8.23 -4.51 6.61
N ARG A 316 7.87 -4.50 5.32
CA ARG A 316 6.71 -3.75 4.82
C ARG A 316 5.42 -4.20 5.52
N THR A 317 5.17 -5.51 5.56
CA THR A 317 3.99 -6.05 6.27
C THR A 317 3.98 -5.67 7.75
N LEU A 318 5.14 -5.65 8.42
CA LEU A 318 5.23 -5.26 9.82
C LEU A 318 4.93 -3.76 10.01
N SER A 319 5.47 -2.89 9.14
CA SER A 319 5.20 -1.46 9.16
C SER A 319 3.74 -1.09 8.84
N GLU A 320 3.07 -1.91 8.03
CA GLU A 320 1.64 -1.73 7.72
C GLU A 320 0.74 -2.16 8.90
N LYS A 321 1.20 -3.10 9.72
CA LYS A 321 0.41 -3.66 10.84
C LYS A 321 0.65 -2.97 12.19
N VAL A 322 1.77 -2.29 12.37
CA VAL A 322 2.19 -1.74 13.67
C VAL A 322 2.38 -0.22 13.57
N VAL A 323 1.72 0.53 14.44
CA VAL A 323 1.78 1.99 14.50
C VAL A 323 2.31 2.44 15.85
N GLY A 324 3.41 3.21 15.83
CA GLY A 324 3.95 3.85 17.02
C GLY A 324 3.16 5.11 17.38
N LYS A 325 2.68 5.23 18.61
CA LYS A 325 1.98 6.42 19.12
C LYS A 325 2.76 7.08 20.24
N ALA A 326 2.95 8.40 20.13
CA ALA A 326 3.70 9.17 21.13
C ALA A 326 2.98 9.26 22.50
N GLU A 327 1.68 9.01 22.52
CA GLU A 327 0.84 9.00 23.73
C GLU A 327 1.01 7.72 24.56
N ILE A 328 1.56 6.66 23.97
CA ILE A 328 1.77 5.37 24.64
C ILE A 328 3.15 5.38 25.30
N GLU A 329 3.17 5.30 26.63
CA GLU A 329 4.41 5.21 27.41
C GLU A 329 5.15 3.91 27.12
N ASP A 330 6.49 3.98 27.04
CA ASP A 330 7.34 2.82 26.85
C ASP A 330 7.42 1.99 28.13
N SER A 331 6.52 1.01 28.25
CA SER A 331 6.42 0.11 29.40
C SER A 331 6.26 -1.34 28.93
N ALA A 332 6.50 -2.29 29.84
CA ALA A 332 6.28 -3.71 29.55
C ALA A 332 4.81 -4.04 29.24
N GLU A 333 3.85 -3.26 29.73
CA GLU A 333 2.43 -3.48 29.46
C GLU A 333 2.01 -3.00 28.06
N ASN A 334 2.72 -1.99 27.54
CA ASN A 334 2.42 -1.34 26.27
C ASN A 334 3.32 -1.81 25.11
N ALA A 335 4.30 -2.68 25.39
CA ALA A 335 5.19 -3.21 24.36
C ALA A 335 4.46 -4.15 23.40
N LEU A 336 5.01 -4.31 22.20
CA LEU A 336 4.44 -5.21 21.21
C LEU A 336 4.81 -6.67 21.56
N TYR A 337 3.80 -7.52 21.74
CA TYR A 337 3.96 -8.95 21.98
C TYR A 337 3.31 -9.77 20.88
N PHE A 338 3.82 -10.98 20.68
CA PHE A 338 3.15 -12.00 19.87
C PHE A 338 3.32 -13.38 20.52
N GLU A 339 2.39 -14.28 20.23
CA GLU A 339 2.41 -15.64 20.75
C GLU A 339 3.26 -16.54 19.83
N THR A 340 4.30 -17.16 20.41
CA THR A 340 5.14 -18.13 19.72
C THR A 340 4.38 -19.42 19.45
N CYS A 341 4.98 -20.37 18.73
CA CYS A 341 4.36 -21.69 18.54
C CYS A 341 4.21 -22.46 19.87
N ASP A 342 5.04 -22.12 20.85
CA ASP A 342 5.08 -22.74 22.17
C ASP A 342 4.13 -22.05 23.16
N LYS A 343 3.27 -21.15 22.66
CA LYS A 343 2.29 -20.34 23.43
C LYS A 343 2.91 -19.37 24.42
N GLU A 344 4.18 -19.00 24.19
CA GLU A 344 4.85 -17.98 24.97
C GLU A 344 4.61 -16.60 24.35
N ASN A 345 4.27 -15.62 25.18
CA ASN A 345 4.18 -14.24 24.75
C ASN A 345 5.57 -13.61 24.81
N VAL A 346 6.14 -13.34 23.63
CA VAL A 346 7.48 -12.77 23.52
C VAL A 346 7.39 -11.36 22.94
N LYS A 347 8.18 -10.45 23.52
CA LYS A 347 8.29 -9.07 23.04
C LYS A 347 8.86 -9.07 21.63
N VAL A 348 8.20 -8.42 20.68
CA VAL A 348 8.61 -8.41 19.27
C VAL A 348 10.01 -7.83 19.10
N ALA A 349 10.36 -6.76 19.82
CA ALA A 349 11.71 -6.19 19.81
C ALA A 349 12.77 -7.19 20.27
N GLN A 350 12.48 -8.02 21.27
CA GLN A 350 13.38 -9.11 21.66
C GLN A 350 13.46 -10.17 20.57
N TYR A 351 12.32 -10.57 20.02
CA TYR A 351 12.25 -11.63 19.02
C TYR A 351 12.97 -11.26 17.71
N THR A 352 12.94 -9.99 17.29
CA THR A 352 13.65 -9.54 16.07
C THR A 352 15.16 -9.32 16.30
N SER A 353 15.63 -9.31 17.54
CA SER A 353 17.05 -8.98 17.83
C SER A 353 18.05 -10.09 17.51
N PHE A 354 17.61 -11.34 17.29
CA PHE A 354 18.49 -12.50 17.14
C PHE A 354 17.93 -13.60 16.24
N VAL A 355 18.76 -14.58 15.91
CA VAL A 355 18.39 -15.88 15.34
C VAL A 355 19.06 -17.00 16.09
N ALA A 356 18.29 -18.03 16.46
CA ALA A 356 18.87 -19.29 16.90
C ALA A 356 19.28 -20.11 15.68
N TYR A 357 20.58 -20.39 15.53
CA TYR A 357 21.14 -21.13 14.40
C TYR A 357 22.32 -21.97 14.86
N ASP A 358 22.33 -23.27 14.57
CA ASP A 358 23.46 -24.19 14.84
C ASP A 358 24.03 -24.03 16.26
N GLN A 359 23.16 -24.10 17.28
CA GLN A 359 23.51 -23.97 18.70
C GLN A 359 24.07 -22.60 19.11
N MET A 360 23.92 -21.58 18.27
CA MET A 360 24.33 -20.21 18.57
C MET A 360 23.11 -19.31 18.71
N HIS A 361 23.17 -18.40 19.67
CA HIS A 361 22.30 -17.23 19.73
C HIS A 361 22.96 -16.14 18.89
N VAL A 362 22.60 -16.06 17.62
CA VAL A 362 23.25 -15.13 16.69
C VAL A 362 22.56 -13.77 16.75
N GLY A 363 23.27 -12.76 17.22
CA GLY A 363 22.81 -11.38 17.23
C GLY A 363 23.35 -10.56 16.04
N PHE A 364 22.64 -9.49 15.72
CA PHE A 364 23.01 -8.54 14.66
C PHE A 364 23.82 -7.34 15.18
N VAL A 365 24.18 -7.34 16.46
CA VAL A 365 25.04 -6.35 17.12
C VAL A 365 26.14 -7.06 17.93
N PRO A 366 27.25 -6.38 18.29
CA PRO A 366 28.23 -6.92 19.23
C PRO A 366 27.60 -7.30 20.58
N GLU A 367 28.18 -8.26 21.29
CA GLU A 367 27.65 -8.77 22.57
C GLU A 367 27.49 -7.65 23.62
N ASN A 368 28.46 -6.74 23.70
CA ASN A 368 28.43 -5.61 24.63
C ASN A 368 27.28 -4.62 24.35
N ASP A 369 26.75 -4.61 23.13
CA ASP A 369 25.66 -3.73 22.69
C ASP A 369 24.30 -4.46 22.69
N TYR A 370 24.29 -5.76 23.01
CA TYR A 370 23.10 -6.60 22.99
C TYR A 370 22.26 -6.37 24.25
N LEU A 371 21.01 -5.93 24.06
CA LEU A 371 20.14 -5.45 25.15
C LEU A 371 19.26 -6.53 25.79
N TYR A 372 19.21 -7.73 25.20
CA TYR A 372 18.25 -8.77 25.60
C TYR A 372 18.95 -9.96 26.25
N ALA A 373 18.17 -10.76 26.99
CA ALA A 373 18.69 -12.00 27.57
C ALA A 373 19.10 -12.99 26.47
N VAL A 374 20.26 -13.62 26.67
CA VAL A 374 20.75 -14.72 25.84
C VAL A 374 20.24 -16.03 26.42
N TYR A 375 19.51 -16.81 25.63
CA TYR A 375 18.97 -18.09 26.06
C TYR A 375 20.04 -19.17 25.92
N ILE A 376 20.60 -19.64 27.04
CA ILE A 376 21.58 -20.72 27.09
C ILE A 376 20.86 -21.99 27.56
N GLY A 377 21.00 -23.09 26.81
CA GLY A 377 20.60 -24.42 27.28
C GLY A 377 19.23 -24.98 26.85
N GLU A 378 18.36 -24.21 26.19
CA GLU A 378 17.11 -24.72 25.61
C GLU A 378 17.19 -24.87 24.09
N PRO A 379 17.00 -26.08 23.54
CA PRO A 379 16.71 -26.26 22.13
C PRO A 379 15.22 -26.43 21.86
N ALA A 380 14.77 -25.96 20.70
CA ALA A 380 13.87 -26.77 19.90
C ALA A 380 14.71 -27.29 18.74
N ALA A 381 14.82 -28.62 18.59
CA ALA A 381 15.44 -29.24 17.43
C ALA A 381 14.85 -28.64 16.15
N ARG A 382 15.61 -27.82 15.44
CA ARG A 382 15.15 -27.18 14.20
C ARG A 382 16.14 -27.50 13.11
N LYS A 383 15.84 -28.54 12.33
CA LYS A 383 16.39 -28.66 10.99
C LYS A 383 15.95 -27.44 10.20
N HIS A 384 16.91 -26.62 9.79
CA HIS A 384 16.64 -25.41 9.02
C HIS A 384 16.46 -25.78 7.54
N PHE A 385 15.25 -26.16 7.17
CA PHE A 385 14.83 -26.15 5.77
C PHE A 385 14.17 -24.81 5.49
N VAL A 386 14.76 -24.02 4.58
CA VAL A 386 14.28 -22.68 4.24
C VAL A 386 13.88 -22.68 2.78
N VAL A 387 12.59 -22.44 2.53
CA VAL A 387 12.07 -22.10 1.20
C VAL A 387 11.77 -20.61 1.21
N LEU A 388 12.44 -19.89 0.31
CA LEU A 388 12.25 -18.46 0.09
C LEU A 388 11.47 -18.27 -1.19
N ASP A 389 10.53 -17.32 -1.17
CA ASP A 389 9.89 -16.86 -2.39
C ASP A 389 10.97 -16.19 -3.25
N SER A 390 11.25 -16.78 -4.41
CA SER A 390 12.16 -16.21 -5.38
C SER A 390 11.45 -15.05 -6.09
N PRO A 391 12.05 -13.84 -6.14
CA PRO A 391 11.52 -12.77 -6.98
C PRO A 391 11.61 -13.11 -8.47
N PHE A 392 12.34 -14.17 -8.85
CA PHE A 392 12.56 -14.61 -10.23
C PHE A 392 11.50 -15.59 -10.76
N ASP A 393 10.72 -16.23 -9.87
CA ASP A 393 9.78 -17.31 -10.25
C ASP A 393 8.32 -16.83 -10.40
N ALA A 394 8.05 -15.54 -10.17
CA ALA A 394 6.69 -15.00 -10.15
C ALA A 394 5.96 -14.98 -11.51
N GLU A 395 6.62 -15.32 -12.63
CA GLU A 395 6.01 -15.36 -13.97
C GLU A 395 5.89 -16.75 -14.60
N GLN A 396 6.23 -17.84 -13.89
CA GLN A 396 6.07 -19.21 -14.42
C GLN A 396 5.45 -20.18 -13.42
N VAL A 397 4.14 -20.06 -13.20
CA VAL A 397 3.33 -21.21 -12.76
C VAL A 397 2.08 -21.31 -13.63
N VAL A 398 2.25 -21.81 -14.85
CA VAL A 398 1.16 -22.50 -15.54
C VAL A 398 1.08 -23.89 -14.92
N VAL A 399 0.13 -24.08 -14.00
CA VAL A 399 -0.19 -25.42 -13.47
C VAL A 399 -0.75 -26.25 -14.62
N SER A 400 0.07 -27.08 -15.25
CA SER A 400 -0.39 -28.22 -16.02
C SER A 400 -0.85 -29.31 -15.05
N ASN A 401 -2.15 -29.35 -14.79
CA ASN A 401 -2.80 -30.49 -14.14
C ASN A 401 -2.75 -31.70 -15.10
N GLU A 402 -1.69 -32.51 -15.03
CA GLU A 402 -1.79 -33.92 -15.42
C GLU A 402 -1.93 -34.77 -14.16
N VAL A 403 -3.17 -35.16 -13.89
CA VAL A 403 -3.52 -36.19 -12.91
C VAL A 403 -3.03 -37.53 -13.46
N ARG A 404 -2.00 -38.11 -12.82
CA ARG A 404 -1.74 -39.56 -12.90
C ARG A 404 -2.26 -40.20 -11.62
N GLU A 405 -3.33 -40.96 -11.77
CA GLU A 405 -3.87 -41.85 -10.75
C GLU A 405 -2.81 -42.89 -10.37
N ILE A 406 -2.48 -42.95 -9.07
CA ILE A 406 -1.75 -44.07 -8.48
C ILE A 406 -2.76 -44.84 -7.63
N GLU A 407 -3.17 -46.01 -8.12
CA GLU A 407 -3.90 -47.01 -7.34
C GLU A 407 -3.01 -47.50 -6.18
N VAL A 408 -3.44 -47.28 -4.94
CA VAL A 408 -2.90 -47.99 -3.78
C VAL A 408 -3.98 -48.87 -3.18
N ILE A 409 -3.85 -50.16 -3.47
CA ILE A 409 -4.53 -51.27 -2.83
C ILE A 409 -4.15 -51.27 -1.34
N ARG A 410 -5.15 -51.25 -0.44
CA ARG A 410 -4.94 -51.58 0.97
C ARG A 410 -6.04 -52.51 1.45
N GLU A 411 -5.67 -53.77 1.66
CA GLU A 411 -6.49 -54.80 2.30
C GLU A 411 -6.58 -54.58 3.82
N VAL A 412 -7.71 -55.04 4.36
CA VAL A 412 -8.17 -54.96 5.76
C VAL A 412 -7.59 -56.15 6.57
N PRO A 413 -7.50 -56.10 7.91
CA PRO A 413 -8.60 -56.64 8.76
C PRO A 413 -8.87 -55.79 10.03
N VAL A 414 -10.11 -55.38 10.30
CA VAL A 414 -11.06 -55.92 11.30
C VAL A 414 -10.43 -56.37 12.63
N GLU A 415 -10.77 -55.68 13.72
CA GLU A 415 -11.13 -56.31 15.00
C GLU A 415 -12.25 -55.52 15.70
N ILE A 416 -13.15 -56.28 16.31
CA ILE A 416 -14.45 -55.93 16.91
C ILE A 416 -14.35 -56.15 18.42
N ILE A 417 -14.71 -55.17 19.27
CA ILE A 417 -15.31 -55.34 20.62
C ILE A 417 -16.07 -54.01 20.95
N LYS A 418 -17.41 -53.92 20.82
CA LYS A 418 -18.54 -54.23 21.74
C LYS A 418 -18.71 -53.38 23.01
N GLU A 419 -19.89 -52.72 23.04
CA GLU A 419 -20.80 -52.33 24.17
C GLU A 419 -20.23 -51.33 25.20
N VAL A 420 -20.95 -50.29 25.65
CA VAL A 420 -22.21 -50.34 26.41
C VAL A 420 -23.00 -49.02 26.31
N ILE A 421 -24.32 -49.18 26.30
CA ILE A 421 -25.43 -48.21 26.27
C ILE A 421 -25.55 -47.41 27.58
N LYS A 422 -25.91 -46.12 27.49
CA LYS A 422 -26.84 -45.53 28.48
C LYS A 422 -27.64 -44.36 27.89
N GLU A 423 -28.91 -44.63 27.63
CA GLU A 423 -29.99 -43.65 27.48
C GLU A 423 -30.21 -42.90 28.79
N VAL A 424 -30.42 -41.58 28.72
CA VAL A 424 -31.35 -40.88 29.62
C VAL A 424 -32.07 -39.82 28.78
N GLU A 425 -33.38 -39.86 28.88
CA GLU A 425 -34.37 -39.14 28.11
C GLU A 425 -35.16 -38.22 29.07
N VAL A 426 -35.64 -37.08 28.56
CA VAL A 426 -36.84 -36.30 29.00
C VAL A 426 -36.66 -35.30 30.17
N PRO A 427 -37.43 -34.16 30.28
CA PRO A 427 -38.46 -33.59 29.40
C PRO A 427 -38.29 -32.11 28.96
N VAL A 428 -39.10 -31.82 27.96
CA VAL A 428 -39.63 -30.52 27.50
C VAL A 428 -40.55 -29.89 28.56
N GLU A 429 -40.46 -28.57 28.78
CA GLU A 429 -41.59 -27.76 29.24
C GLU A 429 -41.77 -26.50 28.40
N VAL A 430 -43.04 -26.27 28.06
CA VAL A 430 -43.61 -25.29 27.16
C VAL A 430 -44.20 -24.16 28.00
N ILE A 431 -43.82 -22.89 27.78
CA ILE A 431 -44.70 -21.74 28.09
C ILE A 431 -44.59 -20.63 27.01
N LYS A 432 -45.70 -20.53 26.28
CA LYS A 432 -46.35 -19.41 25.56
C LYS A 432 -45.81 -17.97 25.67
N GLU A 433 -45.69 -17.39 24.46
CA GLU A 433 -46.28 -16.14 23.94
C GLU A 433 -46.33 -14.88 24.82
N VAL A 434 -45.60 -13.84 24.41
CA VAL A 434 -46.15 -12.47 24.23
C VAL A 434 -45.47 -11.80 23.02
N GLN A 435 -46.29 -11.39 22.05
CA GLN A 435 -45.93 -10.52 20.92
C GLN A 435 -45.78 -9.06 21.38
N VAL A 436 -44.74 -8.34 20.93
CA VAL A 436 -44.85 -6.91 20.61
C VAL A 436 -44.01 -6.61 19.36
N THR A 437 -44.70 -6.06 18.37
CA THR A 437 -44.27 -5.53 17.08
C THR A 437 -43.41 -4.28 17.17
N SER A 438 -42.43 -4.13 16.27
CA SER A 438 -42.22 -2.89 15.52
C SER A 438 -41.28 -3.12 14.34
N ASP A 439 -41.73 -2.64 13.18
CA ASP A 439 -41.10 -2.69 11.86
C ASP A 439 -39.71 -2.05 11.81
N ASP A 440 -38.81 -2.62 10.99
CA ASP A 440 -38.22 -1.82 9.91
C ASP A 440 -37.73 -2.68 8.73
N LYS A 441 -38.07 -2.21 7.53
CA LYS A 441 -37.92 -2.92 6.25
C LYS A 441 -36.50 -2.77 5.71
N GLN A 442 -35.73 -3.85 5.67
CA GLN A 442 -34.67 -4.02 4.67
C GLN A 442 -35.23 -4.81 3.47
N VAL A 443 -35.38 -4.11 2.34
CA VAL A 443 -35.68 -4.71 1.04
C VAL A 443 -34.39 -5.28 0.48
N SER A 444 -34.16 -6.58 0.63
CA SER A 444 -33.19 -7.31 -0.18
C SER A 444 -33.84 -7.69 -1.51
N ALA A 445 -33.28 -7.21 -2.62
CA ALA A 445 -33.71 -7.61 -3.95
C ALA A 445 -33.28 -9.08 -4.21
N PRO A 446 -34.13 -9.91 -4.83
CA PRO A 446 -33.87 -11.34 -4.95
C PRO A 446 -32.86 -11.65 -6.07
N ALA A 447 -31.99 -12.64 -5.80
CA ALA A 447 -30.94 -13.20 -6.65
C ALA A 447 -31.39 -13.82 -8.00
N ARG A 448 -32.61 -13.52 -8.48
CA ARG A 448 -33.14 -14.03 -9.76
C ARG A 448 -32.72 -13.23 -10.98
N PHE A 449 -32.15 -12.04 -10.81
CA PHE A 449 -31.69 -11.19 -11.92
C PHE A 449 -30.27 -11.53 -12.44
N SER A 450 -29.48 -12.31 -11.69
CA SER A 450 -28.08 -12.62 -12.07
C SER A 450 -27.99 -13.66 -13.21
N TRP A 451 -28.90 -14.64 -13.24
CA TRP A 451 -28.81 -15.72 -14.24
C TRP A 451 -29.18 -15.28 -15.66
N LEU A 452 -30.17 -14.38 -15.80
CA LEU A 452 -30.56 -13.85 -17.11
C LEU A 452 -29.44 -13.00 -17.73
N ALA A 453 -28.71 -12.22 -16.91
CA ALA A 453 -27.58 -11.43 -17.35
C ALA A 453 -26.40 -12.30 -17.80
N LEU A 454 -26.09 -13.37 -17.05
CA LEU A 454 -25.08 -14.36 -17.43
C LEU A 454 -25.44 -15.09 -18.72
N PHE A 455 -26.71 -15.45 -18.90
CA PHE A 455 -27.19 -16.09 -20.13
C PHE A 455 -27.07 -15.16 -21.35
N LEU A 456 -27.48 -13.88 -21.22
CA LEU A 456 -27.36 -12.90 -22.30
C LEU A 456 -25.89 -12.63 -22.68
N LEU A 457 -25.00 -12.61 -21.69
CA LEU A 457 -23.56 -12.43 -21.93
C LEU A 457 -22.95 -13.63 -22.67
N ALA A 458 -23.35 -14.86 -22.33
CA ALA A 458 -22.91 -16.07 -23.04
C ALA A 458 -23.40 -16.10 -24.50
N VAL A 459 -24.65 -15.68 -24.75
CA VAL A 459 -25.20 -15.57 -26.13
C VAL A 459 -24.44 -14.52 -26.94
N ALA A 460 -24.16 -13.34 -26.35
CA ALA A 460 -23.38 -12.30 -27.01
C ALA A 460 -21.96 -12.77 -27.39
N TYR A 461 -21.30 -13.52 -26.49
CA TYR A 461 -19.99 -14.10 -26.77
C TYR A 461 -20.04 -15.15 -27.89
N GLY A 462 -21.08 -15.99 -27.92
CA GLY A 462 -21.26 -16.97 -28.99
C GLY A 462 -21.43 -16.32 -30.36
N ILE A 463 -22.18 -15.22 -30.45
CA ILE A 463 -22.33 -14.44 -31.69
C ILE A 463 -20.99 -13.83 -32.12
N LEU A 464 -20.22 -13.30 -31.18
CA LEU A 464 -18.92 -12.69 -31.48
C LEU A 464 -17.91 -13.71 -32.01
N ILE A 465 -17.86 -14.91 -31.41
CA ILE A 465 -17.02 -16.01 -31.90
C ILE A 465 -17.46 -16.44 -33.30
N ALA A 466 -18.77 -16.58 -33.55
CA ALA A 466 -19.28 -16.93 -34.87
C ALA A 466 -18.89 -15.89 -35.93
N LEU A 467 -18.97 -14.59 -35.61
CA LEU A 467 -18.53 -13.52 -36.50
C LEU A 467 -17.02 -13.59 -36.79
N VAL A 468 -16.18 -13.84 -35.78
CA VAL A 468 -14.73 -14.02 -35.97
C VAL A 468 -14.43 -15.20 -36.90
N VAL A 469 -15.14 -16.32 -36.75
CA VAL A 469 -15.00 -17.49 -37.64
C VAL A 469 -15.47 -17.17 -39.06
N LEU A 470 -16.56 -16.43 -39.23
CA LEU A 470 -17.05 -16.02 -40.55
C LEU A 470 -16.11 -15.03 -41.25
N PHE A 471 -15.46 -14.14 -40.50
CA PHE A 471 -14.38 -13.28 -41.01
C PHE A 471 -13.15 -14.11 -41.39
N ALA A 472 -12.71 -15.04 -40.54
CA ALA A 472 -11.53 -15.86 -40.79
C ALA A 472 -11.70 -16.81 -41.98
N THR A 473 -12.92 -17.28 -42.25
CA THR A 473 -13.24 -18.15 -43.39
C THR A 473 -13.52 -17.39 -44.68
N GLY A 474 -13.43 -16.06 -44.67
CA GLY A 474 -13.66 -15.22 -45.85
C GLY A 474 -15.11 -15.21 -46.34
N VAL A 475 -16.04 -15.69 -45.52
CA VAL A 475 -17.48 -15.69 -45.82
C VAL A 475 -18.05 -14.26 -45.75
N ILE A 476 -17.44 -13.42 -44.92
CA ILE A 476 -17.74 -11.99 -44.81
C ILE A 476 -16.45 -11.22 -45.17
N SER A 477 -16.47 -10.54 -46.32
CA SER A 477 -15.48 -9.51 -46.65
C SER A 477 -15.77 -8.27 -45.82
N ALA A 478 -14.74 -7.65 -45.25
CA ALA A 478 -14.83 -6.33 -44.65
C ALA A 478 -15.33 -5.29 -45.67
#